data_AF-A0A3A8ZGX8-F1
#
_entry.id   AF-A0A3A8ZGX8-F1
#
_cell.length_a   1.000
_cell.length_b   1.000
_cell.length_c   1.000
_cell.angle_alpha   90.00
_cell.angle_beta   90.00
_cell.angle_gamma   90.00
#
_symmetry.space_group_name_H-M   'P 1'
#
loop_
_entity.id
_entity.type
_entity.pdbx_description
1 polymer ?
#
loop_
_entity_poly.entity_id
_entity_poly.type
_entity_poly.pdbx_seq_one_letter_code
_entity_poly.pdbx_strand_id
1 'polypeptide(L)'
;MVDFVGAGPGAADLITVRGRKLLQEADCVIYAGSLVNPELLTYTKKDCMIYNSATMHLEQVLRVMEEMEAAGKHTVRLHTGDPSLYGAVREQMDALEKRGISYNVCPGVSSFCGAAAALRAEYTLPGVSQSVIITRMEGRTPVPEREQLHLLAVHGATMVLFLSSGMTAQVQEELLRGGYTQETPCAIVYKATWEDEKVVRGRLGELCKLAEENRITRTALIVVGDVLGDDYELSKLYDKHFETGYRAGVSDHERRDIIIRPVTPEDARALLDIYAPYILKTAVTFEYEVPSVEAFAGRVAHTLERYPYLAAEDDTGILGYVYAGPLHERPAYDWSVETSIYVRMDQRGRGIGCALYGELERILLRQGIVNVAACIAYPEEEDAYLTKDSVRFHEKLGYRMVGQFHQCAYKFGRWYHMVWMEKQIGPHPEKMPAMVPFGEL
;
A
#
# COMPACT_ATOMS: atom_id res chain seq x y z
N MET A 1 -33.05 29.11 19.16
CA MET A 1 -32.15 27.94 19.10
C MET A 1 -30.99 28.24 18.16
N VAL A 2 -29.78 27.77 18.48
CA VAL A 2 -28.55 28.01 17.69
C VAL A 2 -28.05 26.72 17.03
N ASP A 3 -27.80 26.72 15.73
CA ASP A 3 -27.17 25.59 15.04
C ASP A 3 -25.78 25.97 14.53
N PHE A 4 -24.74 25.29 15.04
CA PHE A 4 -23.40 25.35 14.46
C PHE A 4 -23.35 24.46 13.21
N VAL A 5 -23.11 25.03 12.04
CA VAL A 5 -23.18 24.31 10.77
C VAL A 5 -21.84 24.36 10.05
N GLY A 6 -21.33 23.18 9.67
CA GLY A 6 -20.20 23.07 8.76
C GLY A 6 -20.59 23.42 7.32
N ALA A 7 -19.96 24.45 6.79
CA ALA A 7 -20.17 25.00 5.45
C ALA A 7 -19.59 24.14 4.33
N GLY A 8 -18.68 23.22 4.66
CA GLY A 8 -17.88 22.51 3.65
C GLY A 8 -16.56 23.23 3.33
N PRO A 9 -15.75 22.65 2.42
CA PRO A 9 -14.37 23.09 2.17
C PRO A 9 -14.25 24.31 1.24
N GLY A 10 -15.30 24.63 0.49
CA GLY A 10 -15.29 25.73 -0.47
C GLY A 10 -16.50 25.76 -1.38
N ALA A 11 -16.68 24.71 -2.19
CA ALA A 11 -17.82 24.60 -3.10
C ALA A 11 -19.16 24.65 -2.35
N ALA A 12 -20.11 25.43 -2.86
CA ALA A 12 -21.40 25.65 -2.21
C ALA A 12 -22.30 24.40 -2.19
N ASP A 13 -22.02 23.40 -3.02
CA ASP A 13 -22.74 22.13 -3.11
C ASP A 13 -22.18 21.05 -2.17
N LEU A 14 -21.01 21.28 -1.56
CA LEU A 14 -20.42 20.39 -0.55
C LEU A 14 -20.91 20.65 0.88
N ILE A 15 -21.82 21.61 1.06
CA ILE A 15 -22.60 21.69 2.29
C ILE A 15 -23.50 20.45 2.40
N THR A 16 -23.69 19.93 3.61
CA THR A 16 -24.58 18.79 3.81
C THR A 16 -26.04 19.17 3.51
N VAL A 17 -26.86 18.20 3.12
CA VAL A 17 -28.31 18.40 2.92
C VAL A 17 -28.95 19.01 4.17
N ARG A 18 -28.54 18.56 5.36
CA ARG A 18 -28.98 19.12 6.64
C ARG A 18 -28.52 20.57 6.81
N GLY A 19 -27.26 20.88 6.54
CA GLY A 19 -26.72 22.23 6.64
C GLY A 19 -27.42 23.23 5.72
N ARG A 20 -27.70 22.83 4.47
CA ARG A 20 -28.46 23.65 3.52
C ARG A 20 -29.89 23.92 4.01
N LYS A 21 -30.57 22.90 4.52
CA LYS A 21 -31.92 23.05 5.09
C LYS A 21 -31.94 24.05 6.26
N LEU A 22 -30.97 23.93 7.18
CA LEU A 22 -30.83 24.86 8.30
C LEU A 22 -30.61 26.31 7.82
N LEU A 23 -29.78 26.52 6.79
CA LEU A 23 -29.60 27.86 6.20
C LEU A 23 -30.87 28.42 5.58
N GLN A 24 -31.69 27.59 4.94
CA GLN A 24 -32.97 28.00 4.34
C GLN A 24 -34.01 28.41 5.40
N GLU A 25 -33.95 27.80 6.58
CA GLU A 25 -34.89 28.03 7.69
C GLU A 25 -34.45 29.19 8.60
N ALA A 26 -33.15 29.47 8.67
CA ALA A 26 -32.53 30.45 9.57
C ALA A 26 -33.14 31.86 9.47
N ASP A 27 -33.45 32.46 10.62
CA ASP A 27 -33.79 33.88 10.73
C ASP A 27 -32.53 34.76 10.79
N CYS A 28 -31.44 34.21 11.29
CA CYS A 28 -30.15 34.87 11.41
C CYS A 28 -29.01 33.91 11.03
N VAL A 29 -28.07 34.37 10.21
CA VAL A 29 -26.83 33.66 9.90
C VAL A 29 -25.65 34.50 10.36
N ILE A 30 -24.83 33.93 11.23
CA ILE A 30 -23.53 34.47 11.59
C ILE A 30 -22.47 33.59 10.93
N TYR A 31 -21.74 34.10 9.94
CA TYR A 31 -20.77 33.31 9.17
C TYR A 31 -19.33 33.77 9.39
N ALA A 32 -18.39 32.83 9.37
CA ALA A 32 -16.96 33.10 9.42
C ALA A 32 -16.44 33.62 8.06
N GLY A 33 -16.60 34.92 7.81
CA GLY A 33 -16.33 35.53 6.51
C GLY A 33 -14.86 35.58 6.06
N SER A 34 -13.92 35.05 6.84
CA SER A 34 -12.53 34.87 6.40
C SER A 34 -12.36 33.68 5.45
N LEU A 35 -13.23 32.67 5.53
CA LEU A 35 -13.02 31.37 4.86
C LEU A 35 -14.31 30.69 4.37
N VAL A 36 -15.51 31.13 4.80
CA VAL A 36 -16.78 30.60 4.28
C VAL A 36 -17.08 31.23 2.91
N ASN A 37 -17.41 30.41 1.91
CA ASN A 37 -17.83 30.87 0.60
C ASN A 37 -19.18 31.65 0.69
N PRO A 38 -19.22 32.95 0.33
CA PRO A 38 -20.43 33.75 0.39
C PRO A 38 -21.58 33.23 -0.48
N GLU A 39 -21.30 32.41 -1.50
CA GLU A 39 -22.34 31.78 -2.33
C GLU A 39 -23.34 30.96 -1.50
N LEU A 40 -22.90 30.36 -0.39
CA LEU A 40 -23.79 29.61 0.53
C LEU A 40 -24.90 30.49 1.14
N LEU A 41 -24.67 31.80 1.25
CA LEU A 41 -25.65 32.74 1.78
C LEU A 41 -26.84 32.91 0.83
N THR A 42 -26.72 32.53 -0.44
CA THR A 42 -27.84 32.53 -1.40
C THR A 42 -28.93 31.52 -1.05
N TYR A 43 -28.63 30.52 -0.20
CA TYR A 43 -29.63 29.58 0.30
C TYR A 43 -30.54 30.17 1.38
N THR A 44 -30.17 31.30 1.98
CA THR A 44 -30.96 31.93 3.03
C THR A 44 -32.26 32.52 2.50
N LYS A 45 -33.29 32.58 3.35
CA LYS A 45 -34.53 33.29 3.02
C LYS A 45 -34.30 34.80 2.93
N LYS A 46 -35.17 35.49 2.17
CA LYS A 46 -35.03 36.92 1.85
C LYS A 46 -34.86 37.84 3.06
N ASP A 47 -35.52 37.52 4.17
CA ASP A 47 -35.54 38.32 5.40
C ASP A 47 -34.52 37.82 6.45
N CYS A 48 -33.59 36.94 6.06
CA CYS A 48 -32.55 36.44 6.94
C CYS A 48 -31.54 37.55 7.28
N MET A 49 -31.24 37.72 8.57
CA MET A 49 -30.24 38.67 9.05
C MET A 49 -28.84 38.05 8.91
N ILE A 50 -27.93 38.70 8.20
CA ILE A 50 -26.59 38.15 7.91
C ILE A 50 -25.51 38.97 8.63
N TYR A 51 -24.67 38.29 9.41
CA TYR A 51 -23.57 38.87 10.17
C TYR A 51 -22.23 38.22 9.78
N ASN A 52 -21.25 39.04 9.40
CA ASN A 52 -19.90 38.59 9.15
C ASN A 52 -19.07 38.62 10.45
N SER A 53 -18.74 37.46 10.99
CA SER A 53 -17.98 37.39 12.24
C SER A 53 -16.50 37.75 12.11
N ALA A 54 -15.97 37.94 10.90
CA ALA A 54 -14.58 38.36 10.71
C ALA A 54 -14.29 39.75 11.29
N THR A 55 -15.32 40.57 11.50
CA THR A 55 -15.23 41.91 12.10
C THR A 55 -15.85 41.97 13.50
N MET A 56 -16.13 40.82 14.12
CA MET A 56 -16.78 40.72 15.42
C MET A 56 -15.88 40.01 16.42
N HIS A 57 -15.92 40.44 17.68
CA HIS A 57 -15.36 39.67 18.81
C HIS A 57 -16.41 38.76 19.44
N LEU A 58 -15.99 37.83 20.31
CA LEU A 58 -16.85 36.80 20.92
C LEU A 58 -18.11 37.38 21.56
N GLU A 59 -17.99 38.40 22.41
CA GLU A 59 -19.16 39.04 23.06
C GLU A 59 -20.16 39.67 22.08
N GLN A 60 -19.72 40.15 20.90
CA GLN A 60 -20.63 40.64 19.87
C GLN A 60 -21.39 39.49 19.21
N VAL A 61 -20.70 38.37 18.94
CA VAL A 61 -21.31 37.16 18.39
C VAL A 61 -22.37 36.62 19.36
N LEU A 62 -22.02 36.49 20.63
CA LEU A 62 -22.92 35.99 21.67
C LEU A 62 -24.14 36.88 21.85
N ARG A 63 -23.96 38.21 21.81
CA ARG A 63 -25.06 39.17 21.87
C ARG A 63 -26.07 38.95 20.75
N VAL A 64 -25.62 38.74 19.51
CA VAL A 64 -26.54 38.45 18.39
C VAL A 64 -27.30 37.14 18.63
N MET A 65 -26.62 36.10 19.12
CA MET A 65 -27.27 34.83 19.44
C MET A 65 -28.31 34.98 20.56
N GLU A 66 -28.01 35.75 21.61
CA GLU A 66 -28.92 36.06 22.72
C GLU A 66 -30.15 36.84 22.26
N GLU A 67 -29.95 37.88 21.43
CA GLU A 67 -31.05 38.69 20.89
C GLU A 67 -31.99 37.86 20.02
N MET A 68 -31.46 36.94 19.20
CA MET A 68 -32.27 36.03 18.40
C MET A 68 -32.99 35.00 19.27
N GLU A 69 -32.33 34.43 20.28
CA GLU A 69 -32.96 33.49 21.21
C GLU A 69 -34.14 34.16 21.96
N ALA A 70 -33.93 35.38 22.49
CA ALA A 70 -34.95 36.13 23.19
C ALA A 70 -36.16 36.47 22.29
N ALA A 71 -35.93 36.60 20.98
CA ALA A 71 -36.98 36.79 19.99
C ALA A 71 -37.62 35.46 19.50
N GLY A 72 -37.22 34.31 20.02
CA GLY A 72 -37.69 32.99 19.58
C GLY A 72 -37.25 32.62 18.15
N LYS A 73 -36.18 33.25 17.65
CA LYS A 73 -35.67 33.11 16.29
C LYS A 73 -34.58 32.03 16.19
N HIS A 74 -34.43 31.50 14.98
CA HIS A 74 -33.44 30.50 14.65
C HIS A 74 -32.14 31.14 14.15
N THR A 75 -31.02 30.83 14.81
CA THR A 75 -29.69 31.30 14.41
C THR A 75 -28.84 30.16 13.87
N VAL A 76 -28.27 30.33 12.69
CA VAL A 76 -27.21 29.47 12.16
C VAL A 76 -25.86 30.15 12.33
N ARG A 77 -24.95 29.46 13.00
CA ARG A 77 -23.54 29.83 13.10
C ARG A 77 -22.75 29.00 12.09
N LEU A 78 -22.42 29.61 10.95
CA LEU A 78 -21.83 28.94 9.79
C LEU A 78 -20.29 28.98 9.85
N HIS A 79 -19.67 27.80 9.96
CA HIS A 79 -18.22 27.60 10.08
C HIS A 79 -17.64 26.90 8.85
N THR A 80 -16.43 27.25 8.44
CA THR A 80 -15.74 26.57 7.32
C THR A 80 -15.45 25.11 7.64
N GLY A 81 -15.56 24.24 6.64
CA GLY A 81 -15.23 22.84 6.76
C GLY A 81 -16.19 22.12 7.70
N ASP A 82 -15.63 21.45 8.71
CA ASP A 82 -16.35 20.83 9.80
C ASP A 82 -16.07 21.57 11.13
N PRO A 83 -17.08 21.82 11.98
CA PRO A 83 -16.90 22.52 13.25
C PRO A 83 -15.92 21.85 14.24
N SER A 84 -15.63 20.57 14.10
CA SER A 84 -14.73 19.82 15.00
C SER A 84 -13.24 20.16 14.83
N LEU A 85 -12.84 20.80 13.72
CA LEU A 85 -11.43 21.07 13.43
C LEU A 85 -11.15 22.58 13.39
N TYR A 86 -10.36 23.06 14.34
CA TYR A 86 -9.84 24.44 14.39
C TYR A 86 -10.89 25.56 14.28
N GLY A 87 -12.16 25.27 14.55
CA GLY A 87 -13.28 26.19 14.33
C GLY A 87 -13.60 27.14 15.50
N ALA A 88 -12.91 27.01 16.65
CA ALA A 88 -13.17 27.78 17.87
C ALA A 88 -14.65 27.79 18.31
N VAL A 89 -15.34 26.65 18.15
CA VAL A 89 -16.77 26.54 18.50
C VAL A 89 -17.00 26.27 19.99
N ARG A 90 -16.04 25.65 20.68
CA ARG A 90 -16.20 25.24 22.08
C ARG A 90 -16.43 26.41 23.03
N GLU A 91 -15.70 27.51 22.87
CA GLU A 91 -15.86 28.71 23.72
C GLU A 91 -17.24 29.35 23.58
N GLN A 92 -17.83 29.28 22.38
CA GLN A 92 -19.19 29.77 22.12
C GLN A 92 -20.21 28.84 22.77
N MET A 93 -20.03 27.52 22.64
CA MET A 93 -20.89 26.51 23.27
C MET A 93 -20.90 26.66 24.80
N ASP A 94 -19.72 26.73 25.44
CA ASP A 94 -19.61 26.93 26.89
C ASP A 94 -20.30 28.24 27.34
N ALA A 95 -20.26 29.28 26.50
CA ALA A 95 -20.93 30.54 26.77
C ALA A 95 -22.46 30.46 26.63
N LEU A 96 -22.97 29.70 25.65
CA LEU A 96 -24.41 29.45 25.47
C LEU A 96 -24.97 28.57 26.61
N GLU A 97 -24.22 27.56 27.05
CA GLU A 97 -24.61 26.70 28.19
C GLU A 97 -24.80 27.51 29.47
N LYS A 98 -23.86 28.41 29.78
CA LYS A 98 -23.96 29.32 30.93
C LYS A 98 -25.19 30.24 30.89
N ARG A 99 -25.74 30.47 29.70
CA ARG A 99 -26.90 31.35 29.45
C ARG A 99 -28.21 30.55 29.30
N GLY A 100 -28.16 29.22 29.35
CA GLY A 100 -29.33 28.37 29.14
C GLY A 100 -29.84 28.37 27.69
N ILE A 101 -29.01 28.73 26.71
CA ILE A 101 -29.38 28.77 25.30
C ILE A 101 -29.11 27.40 24.66
N SER A 102 -30.14 26.79 24.08
CA SER A 102 -30.02 25.48 23.43
C SER A 102 -29.34 25.58 22.07
N TYR A 103 -28.45 24.62 21.79
CA TYR A 103 -27.74 24.56 20.52
C TYR A 103 -27.59 23.13 19.99
N ASN A 104 -27.41 22.99 18.66
CA ASN A 104 -26.98 21.74 18.02
C ASN A 104 -25.75 21.95 17.14
N VAL A 105 -25.14 20.84 16.71
CA VAL A 105 -24.01 20.81 15.78
C VAL A 105 -24.39 19.97 14.56
N CYS A 106 -24.33 20.59 13.39
CA CYS A 106 -24.43 19.93 12.10
C CYS A 106 -23.03 19.77 11.50
N PRO A 107 -22.55 18.53 11.29
CA PRO A 107 -21.23 18.30 10.71
C PRO A 107 -21.18 18.80 9.26
N GLY A 108 -19.96 19.01 8.78
CA GLY A 108 -19.64 19.42 7.41
C GLY A 108 -18.52 18.58 6.82
N VAL A 109 -18.25 18.82 5.54
CA VAL A 109 -17.08 18.22 4.86
C VAL A 109 -15.87 19.10 5.16
N SER A 110 -14.89 18.58 5.89
CA SER A 110 -13.66 19.34 6.19
C SER A 110 -12.77 19.50 4.95
N SER A 111 -11.94 20.55 4.94
CA SER A 111 -11.00 20.82 3.84
C SER A 111 -9.99 19.71 3.63
N PHE A 112 -9.65 18.89 4.63
CA PHE A 112 -8.77 17.73 4.40
C PHE A 112 -9.40 16.71 3.45
N CYS A 113 -10.72 16.49 3.51
CA CYS A 113 -11.46 15.66 2.55
C CYS A 113 -11.47 16.31 1.16
N GLY A 114 -11.69 17.63 1.10
CA GLY A 114 -11.62 18.39 -0.15
C GLY A 114 -10.23 18.28 -0.81
N ALA A 115 -9.16 18.38 -0.03
CA ALA A 115 -7.80 18.18 -0.51
C ALA A 115 -7.53 16.75 -0.99
N ALA A 116 -8.08 15.74 -0.30
CA ALA A 116 -7.97 14.35 -0.74
C ALA A 116 -8.61 14.16 -2.13
N ALA A 117 -9.81 14.71 -2.32
CA ALA A 117 -10.54 14.68 -3.57
C ALA A 117 -9.80 15.41 -4.69
N ALA A 118 -9.29 16.62 -4.42
CA ALA A 118 -8.49 17.41 -5.37
C ALA A 118 -7.21 16.67 -5.80
N LEU A 119 -6.55 16.00 -4.83
CA LEU A 119 -5.38 15.18 -5.09
C LEU A 119 -5.72 13.85 -5.76
N ARG A 120 -6.99 13.41 -5.73
CA ARG A 120 -7.39 12.03 -6.08
C ARG A 120 -6.61 11.01 -5.26
N ALA A 121 -6.41 11.29 -3.97
CA ALA A 121 -5.62 10.48 -3.07
C ALA A 121 -6.49 9.84 -1.99
N GLU A 122 -6.19 8.58 -1.67
CA GLU A 122 -6.61 7.95 -0.43
C GLU A 122 -5.50 8.14 0.60
N TYR A 123 -5.80 8.76 1.76
CA TYR A 123 -4.76 9.06 2.76
C TYR A 123 -4.24 7.83 3.50
N THR A 124 -4.91 6.68 3.36
CA THR A 124 -4.54 5.43 4.01
C THR A 124 -4.39 4.33 2.98
N LEU A 125 -3.15 3.97 2.66
CA LEU A 125 -2.82 2.91 1.70
C LEU A 125 -2.14 1.72 2.42
N PRO A 126 -2.54 0.47 2.13
CA PRO A 126 -1.85 -0.72 2.66
C PRO A 126 -0.36 -0.70 2.33
N GLY A 127 0.47 -1.11 3.29
CA GLY A 127 1.93 -1.12 3.13
C GLY A 127 2.60 0.27 3.16
N VAL A 128 1.82 1.36 3.05
CA VAL A 128 2.35 2.73 2.99
C VAL A 128 1.97 3.54 4.24
N SER A 129 0.67 3.71 4.51
CA SER A 129 0.21 4.42 5.71
C SER A 129 -1.18 3.97 6.13
N GLN A 130 -1.37 3.68 7.41
CA GLN A 130 -2.67 3.34 8.00
C GLN A 130 -3.14 4.38 9.02
N SER A 131 -2.44 5.50 9.08
CA SER A 131 -2.68 6.60 10.02
C SER A 131 -2.67 7.92 9.27
N VAL A 132 -3.57 8.83 9.66
CA VAL A 132 -3.58 10.21 9.15
C VAL A 132 -3.43 11.15 10.33
N ILE A 133 -2.38 11.97 10.32
CA ILE A 133 -2.13 12.99 11.33
C ILE A 133 -2.65 14.32 10.79
N ILE A 134 -3.72 14.84 11.40
CA ILE A 134 -4.23 16.18 11.14
C ILE A 134 -3.63 17.10 12.19
N THR A 135 -2.80 18.05 11.75
CA THR A 135 -2.10 18.97 12.66
C THR A 135 -1.89 20.33 12.01
N ARG A 136 -1.17 21.22 12.69
CA ARG A 136 -0.76 22.54 12.20
C ARG A 136 0.65 22.86 12.65
N MET A 137 1.31 23.75 11.92
CA MET A 137 2.57 24.35 12.36
C MET A 137 2.30 25.29 13.55
N GLU A 138 3.26 25.33 14.47
CA GLU A 138 3.26 26.33 15.53
C GLU A 138 3.45 27.73 14.93
N GLY A 139 2.56 28.66 15.29
CA GLY A 139 2.61 30.05 14.85
C GLY A 139 2.62 30.98 16.06
N ARG A 140 1.80 32.04 16.04
CA ARG A 140 1.62 32.92 17.22
C ARG A 140 0.97 32.19 18.40
N THR A 141 0.15 31.19 18.11
CA THR A 141 -0.47 30.34 19.11
C THR A 141 0.34 29.05 19.22
N PRO A 142 0.89 28.75 20.41
CA PRO A 142 1.72 27.56 20.59
C PRO A 142 0.91 26.29 20.35
N VAL A 143 1.58 25.20 20.04
CA VAL A 143 1.01 23.84 20.10
C VAL A 143 1.39 23.19 21.44
N PRO A 144 0.64 22.20 21.93
CA PRO A 144 1.10 21.40 23.07
C PRO A 144 2.50 20.81 22.81
N GLU A 145 3.33 20.70 23.84
CA GLU A 145 4.73 20.28 23.71
C GLU A 145 4.90 18.96 22.94
N ARG A 146 3.99 18.00 23.15
CA ARG A 146 4.00 16.68 22.49
C ARG A 146 3.46 16.69 21.06
N GLU A 147 2.86 17.79 20.63
CA GLU A 147 2.29 17.98 19.29
C GLU A 147 3.21 18.84 18.41
N GLN A 148 4.45 19.10 18.84
CA GLN A 148 5.47 19.70 17.99
C GLN A 148 5.65 18.86 16.72
N LEU A 149 5.80 19.56 15.60
CA LEU A 149 5.68 18.95 14.27
C LEU A 149 6.73 17.86 14.03
N HIS A 150 7.98 18.09 14.43
CA HIS A 150 9.03 17.08 14.32
C HIS A 150 8.78 15.82 15.18
N LEU A 151 8.05 15.93 16.30
CA LEU A 151 7.70 14.78 17.14
C LEU A 151 6.59 13.94 16.52
N LEU A 152 5.67 14.55 15.76
CA LEU A 152 4.63 13.85 15.03
C LEU A 152 5.18 13.18 13.76
N ALA A 153 6.15 13.83 13.12
CA ALA A 153 6.76 13.36 11.88
C ALA A 153 7.52 12.03 12.03
N VAL A 154 7.96 11.67 13.25
CA VAL A 154 8.66 10.38 13.52
C VAL A 154 7.83 9.15 13.15
N HIS A 155 6.51 9.31 13.05
CA HIS A 155 5.61 8.22 12.68
C HIS A 155 5.62 7.89 11.18
N GLY A 156 6.13 8.80 10.32
CA GLY A 156 6.13 8.61 8.86
C GLY A 156 4.71 8.45 8.25
N ALA A 157 3.67 8.81 9.00
CA ALA A 157 2.28 8.65 8.58
C ALA A 157 1.90 9.65 7.48
N THR A 158 0.71 9.53 6.88
CA THR A 158 0.19 10.63 6.07
C THR A 158 -0.10 11.83 6.97
N MET A 159 0.43 13.00 6.64
CA MET A 159 0.22 14.21 7.42
C MET A 159 -0.52 15.28 6.61
N VAL A 160 -1.57 15.85 7.20
CA VAL A 160 -2.33 16.96 6.62
C VAL A 160 -2.24 18.17 7.53
N LEU A 161 -1.60 19.22 7.03
CA LEU A 161 -1.28 20.43 7.78
C LEU A 161 -2.25 21.55 7.46
N PHE A 162 -3.00 21.95 8.48
CA PHE A 162 -3.86 23.13 8.49
C PHE A 162 -3.07 24.35 8.94
N LEU A 163 -3.49 25.54 8.52
CA LEU A 163 -2.96 26.83 9.02
C LEU A 163 -1.44 27.01 8.86
N SER A 164 -0.80 26.21 8.00
CA SER A 164 0.67 26.16 7.86
C SER A 164 1.21 26.76 6.56
N SER A 165 0.35 27.12 5.60
CA SER A 165 0.77 27.53 4.25
C SER A 165 1.63 28.80 4.19
N GLY A 166 1.57 29.64 5.22
CA GLY A 166 2.43 30.82 5.34
C GLY A 166 3.78 30.55 6.03
N MET A 167 4.05 29.31 6.44
CA MET A 167 5.20 28.88 7.24
C MET A 167 5.90 27.67 6.60
N THR A 168 5.87 27.56 5.27
CA THR A 168 6.35 26.40 4.51
C THR A 168 7.82 26.07 4.75
N ALA A 169 8.68 27.08 4.95
CA ALA A 169 10.08 26.88 5.31
C ALA A 169 10.23 26.13 6.66
N GLN A 170 9.48 26.57 7.69
CA GLN A 170 9.52 25.95 9.01
C GLN A 170 8.88 24.56 9.02
N VAL A 171 7.79 24.39 8.25
CA VAL A 171 7.16 23.07 8.03
C VAL A 171 8.17 22.11 7.42
N GLN A 172 8.85 22.53 6.35
CA GLN A 172 9.87 21.71 5.69
C GLN A 172 10.98 21.31 6.66
N GLU A 173 11.52 22.27 7.42
CA GLU A 173 12.58 22.01 8.41
C GLU A 173 12.14 21.01 9.49
N GLU A 174 10.98 21.23 10.12
CA GLU A 174 10.50 20.38 11.21
C GLU A 174 10.13 18.96 10.73
N LEU A 175 9.55 18.82 9.54
CA LEU A 175 9.24 17.50 8.99
C LEU A 175 10.51 16.72 8.64
N LEU A 176 11.51 17.37 8.07
CA LEU A 176 12.82 16.76 7.79
C LEU A 176 13.54 16.36 9.09
N ARG A 177 13.49 17.22 10.10
CA ARG A 177 14.02 16.94 11.43
C ARG A 177 13.34 15.75 12.09
N GLY A 178 12.05 15.57 11.85
CA GLY A 178 11.23 14.50 12.40
C GLY A 178 11.31 13.17 11.67
N GLY A 179 12.06 13.05 10.56
CA GLY A 179 12.33 11.76 9.91
C GLY A 179 11.73 11.56 8.52
N TYR A 180 10.93 12.51 8.01
CA TYR A 180 10.65 12.54 6.57
C TYR A 180 11.94 12.91 5.80
N THR A 181 12.00 12.49 4.55
CA THR A 181 13.16 12.72 3.68
C THR A 181 12.91 13.86 2.71
N GLN A 182 13.98 14.40 2.14
CA GLN A 182 13.89 15.38 1.03
C GLN A 182 13.04 14.84 -0.11
N GLU A 183 13.07 13.52 -0.32
CA GLU A 183 12.38 12.83 -1.40
C GLU A 183 10.91 12.51 -1.10
N THR A 184 10.46 12.66 0.16
CA THR A 184 9.09 12.34 0.57
C THR A 184 8.09 13.12 -0.30
N PRO A 185 7.12 12.46 -0.95
CA PRO A 185 6.09 13.15 -1.72
C PRO A 185 5.29 14.13 -0.86
N CYS A 186 5.03 15.32 -1.41
CA CYS A 186 4.19 16.32 -0.79
C CYS A 186 3.31 17.04 -1.82
N ALA A 187 2.24 17.67 -1.34
CA ALA A 187 1.43 18.54 -2.15
C ALA A 187 0.89 19.73 -1.36
N ILE A 188 0.70 20.86 -2.04
CA ILE A 188 -0.02 22.03 -1.55
C ILE A 188 -1.35 22.10 -2.32
N VAL A 189 -2.46 22.05 -1.60
CA VAL A 189 -3.80 22.24 -2.17
C VAL A 189 -4.33 23.60 -1.71
N TYR A 190 -4.25 24.57 -2.60
CA TYR A 190 -4.79 25.91 -2.39
C TYR A 190 -6.27 25.93 -2.74
N LYS A 191 -7.09 26.41 -1.79
CA LYS A 191 -8.54 26.55 -1.93
C LYS A 191 -9.21 25.30 -2.52
N ALA A 192 -8.99 24.16 -1.87
CA ALA A 192 -9.63 22.90 -2.28
C ALA A 192 -11.14 23.10 -2.51
N THR A 193 -11.62 22.65 -3.67
CA THR A 193 -13.00 22.69 -4.18
C THR A 193 -13.53 24.06 -4.63
N TRP A 194 -12.76 25.14 -4.50
CA TRP A 194 -13.14 26.44 -5.06
C TRP A 194 -12.93 26.47 -6.59
N GLU A 195 -13.56 27.40 -7.29
CA GLU A 195 -13.33 27.60 -8.73
C GLU A 195 -11.86 27.91 -9.06
N ASP A 196 -11.16 28.61 -8.16
CA ASP A 196 -9.74 28.95 -8.28
C ASP A 196 -8.81 27.97 -7.53
N GLU A 197 -9.24 26.71 -7.35
CA GLU A 197 -8.44 25.63 -6.79
C GLU A 197 -7.10 25.49 -7.53
N LYS A 198 -6.03 25.24 -6.77
CA LYS A 198 -4.72 24.90 -7.33
C LYS A 198 -4.04 23.78 -6.55
N VAL A 199 -3.68 22.72 -7.26
CA VAL A 199 -2.92 21.58 -6.75
C VAL A 199 -1.47 21.70 -7.21
N VAL A 200 -0.53 21.74 -6.27
CA VAL A 200 0.91 21.78 -6.54
C VAL A 200 1.54 20.54 -5.89
N ARG A 201 2.01 19.60 -6.70
CA ARG A 201 2.71 18.39 -6.24
C ARG A 201 4.21 18.55 -6.37
N GLY A 202 4.97 17.91 -5.48
CA GLY A 202 6.43 17.86 -5.56
C GLY A 202 7.01 17.06 -4.41
N ARG A 203 8.25 17.34 -4.03
CA ARG A 203 8.92 16.68 -2.91
C ARG A 203 9.10 17.61 -1.71
N LEU A 204 9.18 17.04 -0.52
CA LEU A 204 9.27 17.80 0.74
C LEU A 204 10.46 18.78 0.73
N GLY A 205 11.58 18.42 0.11
CA GLY A 205 12.74 19.31 -0.04
C GLY A 205 12.49 20.58 -0.86
N GLU A 206 11.43 20.59 -1.65
CA GLU A 206 11.06 21.69 -2.55
C GLU A 206 9.85 22.48 -2.04
N LEU A 207 9.26 22.09 -0.89
CA LEU A 207 7.99 22.62 -0.39
C LEU A 207 7.96 24.15 -0.33
N CYS A 208 9.02 24.78 0.21
CA CYS A 208 9.11 26.24 0.31
C CYS A 208 9.09 26.90 -1.08
N LYS A 209 9.92 26.40 -2.00
CA LYS A 209 10.04 26.90 -3.37
C LYS A 209 8.71 26.75 -4.12
N LEU A 210 8.06 25.60 -4.00
CA LEU A 210 6.76 25.32 -4.61
C LEU A 210 5.68 26.32 -4.15
N ALA A 211 5.67 26.67 -2.86
CA ALA A 211 4.73 27.66 -2.34
C ALA A 211 4.98 29.06 -2.91
N GLU A 212 6.25 29.49 -2.96
CA GLU A 212 6.68 30.81 -3.45
C GLU A 212 6.39 31.00 -4.94
N GLU A 213 6.80 30.04 -5.79
CA GLU A 213 6.59 30.09 -7.24
C GLU A 213 5.10 30.16 -7.60
N ASN A 214 4.25 29.52 -6.79
CA ASN A 214 2.82 29.50 -6.99
C ASN A 214 2.07 30.61 -6.23
N ARG A 215 2.79 31.47 -5.49
CA ARG A 215 2.27 32.60 -4.69
C ARG A 215 1.21 32.17 -3.66
N ILE A 216 1.36 30.97 -3.11
CA ILE A 216 0.42 30.41 -2.13
C ILE A 216 0.91 30.82 -0.73
N THR A 217 0.17 31.72 -0.08
CA THR A 217 0.54 32.26 1.26
C THR A 217 -0.51 31.98 2.33
N ARG A 218 -1.74 31.64 1.94
CA ARG A 218 -2.89 31.42 2.84
C ARG A 218 -3.88 30.44 2.20
N THR A 219 -4.82 29.94 3.00
CA THR A 219 -5.97 29.14 2.52
C THR A 219 -5.53 27.93 1.71
N ALA A 220 -4.48 27.24 2.17
CA ALA A 220 -4.01 26.01 1.58
C ALA A 220 -3.76 24.95 2.65
N LEU A 221 -3.92 23.69 2.24
CA LEU A 221 -3.49 22.53 3.00
C LEU A 221 -2.18 22.02 2.43
N ILE A 222 -1.29 21.57 3.31
CA ILE A 222 -0.07 20.85 2.91
C ILE A 222 -0.29 19.39 3.28
N VAL A 223 -0.16 18.50 2.31
CA VAL A 223 -0.24 17.05 2.49
C VAL A 223 1.15 16.47 2.28
N VAL A 224 1.64 15.66 3.21
CA VAL A 224 2.97 15.02 3.14
C VAL A 224 2.83 13.54 3.44
N GLY A 225 3.48 12.70 2.64
CA GLY A 225 3.54 11.26 2.87
C GLY A 225 3.61 10.46 1.57
N ASP A 226 4.12 9.25 1.68
CA ASP A 226 4.35 8.35 0.55
C ASP A 226 3.05 7.91 -0.15
N VAL A 227 1.89 8.12 0.47
CA VAL A 227 0.56 7.92 -0.16
C VAL A 227 0.31 8.79 -1.39
N LEU A 228 1.14 9.81 -1.62
CA LEU A 228 1.09 10.64 -2.81
C LEU A 228 2.01 10.15 -3.94
N GLY A 229 2.81 9.09 -3.70
CA GLY A 229 3.64 8.43 -4.68
C GLY A 229 2.89 7.35 -5.49
N ASP A 230 3.64 6.62 -6.32
CA ASP A 230 3.09 5.62 -7.25
C ASP A 230 3.23 4.17 -6.76
N ASP A 231 3.98 3.93 -5.69
CA ASP A 231 4.28 2.59 -5.16
C ASP A 231 3.39 2.27 -3.95
N TYR A 232 2.43 1.35 -4.13
CA TYR A 232 1.57 0.87 -3.06
C TYR A 232 0.98 -0.51 -3.38
N GLU A 233 0.62 -1.25 -2.34
CA GLU A 233 -0.11 -2.52 -2.48
C GLU A 233 -1.62 -2.27 -2.57
N LEU A 234 -2.31 -3.04 -3.41
CA LEU A 234 -3.77 -2.98 -3.48
C LEU A 234 -4.40 -3.44 -2.16
N SER A 235 -5.44 -2.73 -1.74
CA SER A 235 -6.27 -3.17 -0.61
C SER A 235 -6.89 -4.52 -0.87
N LYS A 236 -6.80 -5.40 0.14
CA LYS A 236 -7.49 -6.69 0.13
C LYS A 236 -9.01 -6.56 0.17
N LEU A 237 -9.56 -5.37 0.48
CA LEU A 237 -11.01 -5.17 0.57
C LEU A 237 -11.77 -5.69 -0.66
N TYR A 238 -11.20 -5.51 -1.85
CA TYR A 238 -11.78 -6.01 -3.10
C TYR A 238 -11.06 -7.20 -3.69
N ASP A 239 -9.96 -7.66 -3.07
CA ASP A 239 -9.24 -8.85 -3.49
C ASP A 239 -10.20 -10.05 -3.49
N LYS A 240 -10.23 -10.77 -4.62
CA LYS A 240 -11.20 -11.84 -4.82
C LYS A 240 -11.07 -12.96 -3.80
N HIS A 241 -9.88 -13.18 -3.24
CA HIS A 241 -9.61 -14.23 -2.25
C HIS A 241 -9.84 -13.74 -0.82
N PHE A 242 -10.01 -12.43 -0.61
CA PHE A 242 -10.25 -11.87 0.70
C PHE A 242 -11.72 -11.98 1.08
N GLU A 243 -11.97 -12.83 2.06
CA GLU A 243 -13.27 -12.99 2.68
C GLU A 243 -13.60 -11.80 3.58
N THR A 244 -14.82 -11.30 3.45
CA THR A 244 -15.40 -10.27 4.31
C THR A 244 -16.69 -10.80 4.92
N GLY A 245 -17.24 -10.12 5.93
CA GLY A 245 -18.52 -10.50 6.53
C GLY A 245 -19.72 -10.52 5.57
N TYR A 246 -19.58 -9.98 4.36
CA TYR A 246 -20.63 -9.93 3.33
C TYR A 246 -20.26 -10.63 2.02
N ARG A 247 -19.03 -11.14 1.89
CA ARG A 247 -18.51 -11.73 0.65
C ARG A 247 -17.53 -12.85 0.98
N ALA A 248 -17.89 -14.07 0.62
CA ALA A 248 -16.95 -15.19 0.65
C ALA A 248 -15.76 -14.89 -0.28
N GLY A 249 -14.54 -15.19 0.17
CA GLY A 249 -13.39 -15.21 -0.72
C GLY A 249 -13.62 -16.26 -1.80
N VAL A 250 -13.40 -15.89 -3.05
CA VAL A 250 -13.30 -16.81 -4.17
C VAL A 250 -12.08 -17.69 -3.89
N SER A 251 -12.30 -18.96 -3.55
CA SER A 251 -11.23 -19.96 -3.62
C SER A 251 -10.76 -20.02 -5.08
N ASP A 252 -9.50 -20.37 -5.32
CA ASP A 252 -8.85 -20.38 -6.64
C ASP A 252 -9.49 -21.37 -7.67
N HIS A 253 -10.73 -21.82 -7.48
CA HIS A 253 -11.51 -22.74 -8.32
C HIS A 253 -11.92 -22.19 -9.71
N GLU A 254 -11.31 -21.09 -10.17
CA GLU A 254 -11.31 -20.72 -11.59
C GLU A 254 -9.94 -20.91 -12.27
N ARG A 255 -8.96 -21.51 -11.58
CA ARG A 255 -7.92 -22.29 -12.28
C ARG A 255 -8.56 -23.59 -12.69
N ARG A 256 -8.27 -24.11 -13.90
CA ARG A 256 -8.36 -25.56 -14.13
C ARG A 256 -7.67 -26.21 -12.92
N ASP A 257 -8.31 -27.12 -12.21
CA ASP A 257 -7.82 -27.65 -10.94
C ASP A 257 -6.38 -28.18 -11.11
N ILE A 258 -5.39 -27.35 -10.81
CA ILE A 258 -3.99 -27.77 -10.82
C ILE A 258 -3.78 -28.50 -9.50
N ILE A 259 -3.67 -29.82 -9.59
CA ILE A 259 -3.37 -30.70 -8.48
C ILE A 259 -1.85 -30.82 -8.39
N ILE A 260 -1.28 -30.55 -7.22
CA ILE A 260 0.12 -30.86 -6.93
C ILE A 260 0.16 -32.19 -6.17
N ARG A 261 0.87 -33.16 -6.71
CA ARG A 261 1.03 -34.49 -6.11
C ARG A 261 2.48 -34.98 -6.18
N PRO A 262 2.86 -35.93 -5.32
CA PRO A 262 4.09 -36.69 -5.51
C PRO A 262 4.10 -37.37 -6.88
N VAL A 263 5.26 -37.35 -7.51
CA VAL A 263 5.57 -38.08 -8.72
C VAL A 263 5.80 -39.55 -8.38
N THR A 264 5.45 -40.44 -9.31
CA THR A 264 5.89 -41.84 -9.28
C THR A 264 6.79 -42.16 -10.49
N PRO A 265 7.58 -43.24 -10.46
CA PRO A 265 8.40 -43.64 -11.62
C PRO A 265 7.60 -43.83 -12.92
N GLU A 266 6.30 -44.12 -12.84
CA GLU A 266 5.39 -44.24 -13.99
C GLU A 266 5.18 -42.90 -14.72
N ASP A 267 5.33 -41.76 -14.04
CA ASP A 267 5.22 -40.43 -14.65
C ASP A 267 6.42 -40.09 -15.54
N ALA A 268 7.50 -40.90 -15.53
CA ALA A 268 8.78 -40.58 -16.15
C ALA A 268 8.69 -40.19 -17.62
N ARG A 269 7.79 -40.80 -18.40
CA ARG A 269 7.55 -40.39 -19.80
C ARG A 269 7.06 -38.95 -19.88
N ALA A 270 6.02 -38.60 -19.11
CA ALA A 270 5.41 -37.26 -19.14
C ALA A 270 6.38 -36.17 -18.63
N LEU A 271 7.17 -36.49 -17.60
CA LEU A 271 8.21 -35.58 -17.11
C LEU A 271 9.33 -35.39 -18.15
N LEU A 272 9.74 -36.47 -18.80
CA LEU A 272 10.76 -36.40 -19.85
C LEU A 272 10.26 -35.61 -21.07
N ASP A 273 8.97 -35.70 -21.41
CA ASP A 273 8.37 -34.89 -22.48
C ASP A 273 8.40 -33.38 -22.17
N ILE A 274 8.35 -33.00 -20.89
CA ILE A 274 8.56 -31.62 -20.43
C ILE A 274 10.05 -31.24 -20.49
N TYR A 275 10.96 -32.15 -20.10
CA TYR A 275 12.39 -31.88 -19.99
C TYR A 275 13.14 -31.87 -21.33
N ALA A 276 12.79 -32.77 -22.25
CA ALA A 276 13.49 -32.96 -23.51
C ALA A 276 13.60 -31.67 -24.36
N PRO A 277 12.57 -30.80 -24.45
CA PRO A 277 12.72 -29.49 -25.09
C PRO A 277 13.76 -28.58 -24.42
N TYR A 278 13.94 -28.64 -23.10
CA TYR A 278 15.00 -27.90 -22.41
C TYR A 278 16.39 -28.43 -22.76
N ILE A 279 16.55 -29.75 -22.96
CA ILE A 279 17.81 -30.34 -23.45
C ILE A 279 18.09 -29.90 -24.89
N LEU A 280 17.11 -30.05 -25.78
CA LEU A 280 17.35 -29.94 -27.22
C LEU A 280 17.35 -28.50 -27.75
N LYS A 281 16.65 -27.58 -27.07
CA LYS A 281 16.38 -26.23 -27.59
C LYS A 281 16.91 -25.10 -26.71
N THR A 282 17.37 -25.38 -25.48
CA THR A 282 17.82 -24.33 -24.55
C THR A 282 19.10 -24.72 -23.84
N ALA A 283 19.81 -23.71 -23.33
CA ALA A 283 20.99 -23.89 -22.47
C ALA A 283 20.63 -23.81 -20.98
N VAL A 284 19.37 -24.10 -20.62
CA VAL A 284 18.91 -24.17 -19.22
C VAL A 284 19.49 -25.38 -18.49
N THR A 285 19.61 -26.50 -19.20
CA THR A 285 20.33 -27.70 -18.76
C THR A 285 21.52 -27.95 -19.70
N PHE A 286 22.61 -28.47 -19.16
CA PHE A 286 23.81 -28.82 -19.93
C PHE A 286 23.85 -30.28 -20.37
N GLU A 287 22.73 -31.01 -20.27
CA GLU A 287 22.59 -32.29 -20.96
C GLU A 287 22.58 -32.09 -22.48
N TYR A 288 23.28 -32.98 -23.20
CA TYR A 288 23.36 -32.99 -24.67
C TYR A 288 22.36 -33.96 -25.30
N GLU A 289 22.08 -35.06 -24.62
CA GLU A 289 21.25 -36.15 -25.12
C GLU A 289 20.06 -36.34 -24.19
N VAL A 290 18.89 -36.61 -24.77
CA VAL A 290 17.69 -36.92 -23.99
C VAL A 290 17.85 -38.34 -23.43
N PRO A 291 17.80 -38.54 -22.10
CA PRO A 291 17.93 -39.87 -21.52
C PRO A 291 16.76 -40.78 -21.92
N SER A 292 16.93 -42.10 -21.80
CA SER A 292 15.81 -43.02 -21.95
C SER A 292 14.80 -42.86 -20.82
N VAL A 293 13.54 -43.29 -21.03
CA VAL A 293 12.52 -43.22 -19.97
C VAL A 293 12.89 -44.08 -18.78
N GLU A 294 13.51 -45.23 -19.02
CA GLU A 294 13.98 -46.14 -17.95
C GLU A 294 15.06 -45.47 -17.11
N ALA A 295 16.01 -44.78 -17.74
CA ALA A 295 17.04 -44.02 -17.03
C ALA A 295 16.43 -42.86 -16.23
N PHE A 296 15.46 -42.15 -16.81
CA PHE A 296 14.79 -41.04 -16.14
C PHE A 296 13.92 -41.52 -14.96
N ALA A 297 13.20 -42.62 -15.12
CA ALA A 297 12.44 -43.28 -14.05
C ALA A 297 13.37 -43.71 -12.89
N GLY A 298 14.57 -44.19 -13.20
CA GLY A 298 15.60 -44.48 -12.20
C GLY A 298 16.04 -43.25 -11.41
N ARG A 299 16.20 -42.09 -12.07
CA ARG A 299 16.50 -40.81 -11.38
C ARG A 299 15.37 -40.41 -10.43
N VAL A 300 14.12 -40.49 -10.89
CA VAL A 300 12.93 -40.20 -10.07
C VAL A 300 12.87 -41.11 -8.85
N ALA A 301 13.00 -42.42 -9.04
CA ALA A 301 12.97 -43.40 -7.95
C ALA A 301 14.06 -43.13 -6.91
N HIS A 302 15.29 -42.85 -7.35
CA HIS A 302 16.40 -42.54 -6.46
C HIS A 302 16.17 -41.25 -5.66
N THR A 303 15.64 -40.19 -6.29
CA THR A 303 15.30 -38.96 -5.56
C THR A 303 14.25 -39.22 -4.48
N LEU A 304 13.20 -39.98 -4.81
CA LEU A 304 12.09 -40.29 -3.90
C LEU A 304 12.49 -41.12 -2.67
N GLU A 305 13.66 -41.79 -2.68
CA GLU A 305 14.21 -42.45 -1.50
C GLU A 305 14.40 -41.48 -0.32
N ARG A 306 14.66 -40.19 -0.61
CA ARG A 306 15.03 -39.21 0.41
C ARG A 306 14.31 -37.87 0.30
N TYR A 307 14.01 -37.39 -0.90
CA TYR A 307 13.55 -36.04 -1.16
C TYR A 307 12.25 -36.01 -2.00
N PRO A 308 11.45 -34.94 -1.88
CA PRO A 308 10.24 -34.76 -2.67
C PRO A 308 10.55 -34.58 -4.16
N TYR A 309 9.71 -35.24 -4.95
CA TYR A 309 9.56 -35.02 -6.38
C TYR A 309 8.07 -34.79 -6.63
N LEU A 310 7.69 -33.60 -7.06
CA LEU A 310 6.29 -33.17 -7.18
C LEU A 310 5.97 -32.79 -8.62
N ALA A 311 4.77 -33.13 -9.07
CA ALA A 311 4.21 -32.72 -10.35
C ALA A 311 2.95 -31.88 -10.12
N ALA A 312 2.76 -30.88 -10.97
CA ALA A 312 1.54 -30.11 -11.10
C ALA A 312 0.80 -30.62 -12.35
N GLU A 313 -0.44 -31.07 -12.20
CA GLU A 313 -1.25 -31.61 -13.30
C GLU A 313 -2.66 -31.00 -13.32
N ASP A 314 -3.25 -30.92 -14.51
CA ASP A 314 -4.66 -30.61 -14.72
C ASP A 314 -5.33 -31.68 -15.61
N ASP A 315 -6.52 -31.40 -16.12
CA ASP A 315 -7.26 -32.26 -17.06
C ASP A 315 -6.50 -32.55 -18.38
N THR A 316 -5.44 -31.79 -18.68
CA THR A 316 -4.57 -31.98 -19.85
C THR A 316 -3.28 -32.77 -19.55
N GLY A 317 -3.08 -33.20 -18.31
CA GLY A 317 -1.91 -33.96 -17.85
C GLY A 317 -0.89 -33.09 -17.10
N ILE A 318 0.33 -33.60 -16.95
CA ILE A 318 1.39 -32.92 -16.20
C ILE A 318 1.80 -31.64 -16.92
N LEU A 319 1.75 -30.52 -16.19
CA LEU A 319 2.08 -29.18 -16.66
C LEU A 319 3.49 -28.75 -16.27
N GLY A 320 4.07 -29.35 -15.24
CA GLY A 320 5.40 -29.04 -14.73
C GLY A 320 5.73 -29.88 -13.51
N TYR A 321 6.99 -29.91 -13.14
CA TYR A 321 7.46 -30.64 -11.98
C TYR A 321 8.63 -29.93 -11.30
N VAL A 322 8.80 -30.23 -10.01
CA VAL A 322 9.89 -29.74 -9.18
C VAL A 322 10.41 -30.87 -8.33
N TYR A 323 11.70 -30.87 -8.03
CA TYR A 323 12.28 -31.81 -7.08
C TYR A 323 13.42 -31.18 -6.31
N ALA A 324 13.73 -31.79 -5.17
CA ALA A 324 14.93 -31.49 -4.38
C ALA A 324 15.94 -32.64 -4.49
N GLY A 325 17.21 -32.32 -4.32
CA GLY A 325 18.31 -33.26 -4.23
C GLY A 325 19.35 -32.83 -3.20
N PRO A 326 20.31 -33.70 -2.86
CA PRO A 326 21.35 -33.34 -1.90
C PRO A 326 22.21 -32.20 -2.47
N LEU A 327 22.48 -31.17 -1.67
CA LEU A 327 23.41 -30.12 -2.06
C LEU A 327 24.84 -30.66 -2.25
N HIS A 328 25.20 -31.62 -1.40
CA HIS A 328 26.45 -32.36 -1.44
C HIS A 328 26.22 -33.72 -0.75
N GLU A 329 26.91 -34.77 -1.19
CA GLU A 329 26.76 -36.14 -0.65
C GLU A 329 27.23 -36.35 0.80
N ARG A 330 27.85 -35.35 1.45
CA ARG A 330 28.42 -35.52 2.79
C ARG A 330 27.33 -35.27 3.84
N PRO A 331 27.22 -36.09 4.90
CA PRO A 331 26.15 -35.96 5.91
C PRO A 331 26.05 -34.59 6.60
N ALA A 332 27.14 -33.83 6.67
CA ALA A 332 27.13 -32.46 7.21
C ALA A 332 26.22 -31.49 6.42
N TYR A 333 25.82 -31.86 5.19
CA TYR A 333 24.93 -31.09 4.34
C TYR A 333 23.47 -31.58 4.36
N ASP A 334 23.11 -32.51 5.25
CA ASP A 334 21.78 -33.15 5.27
C ASP A 334 20.59 -32.18 5.44
N TRP A 335 20.84 -30.94 5.89
CA TRP A 335 19.84 -29.87 6.05
C TRP A 335 19.82 -28.85 4.91
N SER A 336 20.56 -29.13 3.85
CA SER A 336 20.73 -28.27 2.69
C SER A 336 20.47 -29.06 1.41
N VAL A 337 19.59 -28.54 0.57
CA VAL A 337 19.22 -29.18 -0.70
C VAL A 337 19.46 -28.25 -1.89
N GLU A 338 19.66 -28.84 -3.05
CA GLU A 338 19.52 -28.18 -4.33
C GLU A 338 18.11 -28.45 -4.90
N THR A 339 17.54 -27.47 -5.60
CA THR A 339 16.22 -27.58 -6.22
C THR A 339 16.30 -27.44 -7.73
N SER A 340 15.41 -28.13 -8.44
CA SER A 340 15.29 -28.08 -9.89
C SER A 340 13.83 -28.03 -10.31
N ILE A 341 13.52 -27.24 -11.32
CA ILE A 341 12.15 -27.02 -11.80
C ILE A 341 12.07 -26.99 -13.33
N TYR A 342 11.02 -27.61 -13.86
CA TYR A 342 10.71 -27.56 -15.28
C TYR A 342 9.20 -27.42 -15.48
N VAL A 343 8.78 -26.48 -16.31
CA VAL A 343 7.37 -26.23 -16.65
C VAL A 343 7.21 -26.42 -18.15
N ARG A 344 6.12 -27.03 -18.60
CA ARG A 344 5.84 -27.21 -20.02
C ARG A 344 5.94 -25.84 -20.72
N MET A 345 6.70 -25.79 -21.83
CA MET A 345 7.15 -24.51 -22.43
C MET A 345 6.00 -23.56 -22.80
N ASP A 346 4.84 -24.11 -23.17
CA ASP A 346 3.60 -23.44 -23.53
C ASP A 346 2.73 -23.03 -22.32
N GLN A 347 3.12 -23.43 -21.11
CA GLN A 347 2.41 -23.16 -19.84
C GLN A 347 3.18 -22.22 -18.90
N ARG A 348 4.34 -21.71 -19.34
CA ARG A 348 5.14 -20.75 -18.58
C ARG A 348 4.37 -19.44 -18.35
N GLY A 349 4.70 -18.73 -17.27
CA GLY A 349 4.05 -17.48 -16.90
C GLY A 349 2.65 -17.62 -16.26
N ARG A 350 2.14 -18.84 -16.08
CA ARG A 350 0.81 -19.11 -15.49
C ARG A 350 0.82 -19.38 -13.98
N GLY A 351 1.92 -19.09 -13.29
CA GLY A 351 2.05 -19.29 -11.84
C GLY A 351 2.32 -20.73 -11.38
N ILE A 352 2.44 -21.70 -12.29
CA ILE A 352 2.69 -23.12 -11.99
C ILE A 352 3.98 -23.29 -11.18
N GLY A 353 5.06 -22.62 -11.57
CA GLY A 353 6.33 -22.75 -10.87
C GLY A 353 6.32 -22.21 -9.44
N CYS A 354 5.58 -21.12 -9.20
CA CYS A 354 5.40 -20.59 -7.84
C CYS A 354 4.59 -21.57 -6.97
N ALA A 355 3.57 -22.22 -7.53
CA ALA A 355 2.78 -23.22 -6.80
C ALA A 355 3.62 -24.45 -6.44
N LEU A 356 4.42 -24.96 -7.38
CA LEU A 356 5.34 -26.06 -7.15
C LEU A 356 6.38 -25.75 -6.07
N TYR A 357 7.03 -24.59 -6.11
CA TYR A 357 8.00 -24.18 -5.08
C TYR A 357 7.33 -24.01 -3.70
N GLY A 358 6.14 -23.43 -3.64
CA GLY A 358 5.41 -23.25 -2.39
C GLY A 358 5.17 -24.58 -1.68
N GLU A 359 4.71 -25.61 -2.41
CA GLU A 359 4.49 -26.93 -1.82
C GLU A 359 5.80 -27.66 -1.53
N LEU A 360 6.82 -27.52 -2.40
CA LEU A 360 8.14 -28.09 -2.17
C LEU A 360 8.75 -27.56 -0.86
N GLU A 361 8.80 -26.24 -0.67
CA GLU A 361 9.37 -25.63 0.53
C GLU A 361 8.60 -26.05 1.80
N ARG A 362 7.27 -26.20 1.72
CA ARG A 362 6.43 -26.69 2.82
C ARG A 362 6.80 -28.11 3.23
N ILE A 363 7.04 -29.00 2.26
CA ILE A 363 7.46 -30.38 2.51
C ILE A 363 8.89 -30.41 3.04
N LEU A 364 9.81 -29.67 2.43
CA LEU A 364 11.22 -29.60 2.87
C LEU A 364 11.34 -29.12 4.32
N LEU A 365 10.55 -28.12 4.72
CA LEU A 365 10.46 -27.67 6.11
C LEU A 365 10.03 -28.79 7.06
N ARG A 366 9.05 -29.61 6.67
CA ARG A 366 8.62 -30.78 7.45
C ARG A 366 9.68 -31.86 7.52
N GLN A 367 10.53 -31.99 6.49
CA GLN A 367 11.72 -32.85 6.52
C GLN A 367 12.82 -32.32 7.45
N GLY A 368 12.73 -31.07 7.91
CA GLY A 368 13.77 -30.41 8.69
C GLY A 368 14.86 -29.74 7.85
N ILE A 369 14.67 -29.60 6.54
CA ILE A 369 15.58 -28.86 5.66
C ILE A 369 15.43 -27.35 5.92
N VAL A 370 16.56 -26.64 6.00
CA VAL A 370 16.57 -25.21 6.34
C VAL A 370 17.27 -24.35 5.29
N ASN A 371 18.12 -24.93 4.42
CA ASN A 371 18.74 -24.23 3.31
C ASN A 371 18.30 -24.85 1.98
N VAL A 372 17.93 -24.00 1.03
CA VAL A 372 17.62 -24.41 -0.34
C VAL A 372 18.50 -23.60 -1.29
N ALA A 373 19.12 -24.29 -2.24
CA ALA A 373 19.93 -23.70 -3.29
C ALA A 373 19.32 -23.98 -4.68
N ALA A 374 19.62 -23.10 -5.62
CA ALA A 374 19.32 -23.27 -7.03
C ALA A 374 20.60 -23.01 -7.84
N CYS A 375 21.00 -24.02 -8.62
CA CYS A 375 22.12 -23.92 -9.55
C CYS A 375 21.55 -23.62 -10.94
N ILE A 376 21.82 -22.41 -11.46
CA ILE A 376 21.10 -21.86 -12.61
C ILE A 376 22.10 -21.53 -13.72
N ALA A 377 21.87 -22.04 -14.92
CA ALA A 377 22.58 -21.57 -16.10
C ALA A 377 22.33 -20.07 -16.31
N TYR A 378 23.40 -19.30 -16.52
CA TYR A 378 23.34 -17.85 -16.56
C TYR A 378 24.04 -17.28 -17.81
N PRO A 379 23.34 -16.46 -18.61
CA PRO A 379 23.95 -15.79 -19.74
C PRO A 379 24.57 -14.44 -19.32
N GLU A 380 25.70 -14.06 -19.92
CA GLU A 380 26.23 -12.69 -19.81
C GLU A 380 25.21 -11.71 -20.44
N GLU A 381 24.86 -12.00 -21.69
CA GLU A 381 23.79 -11.37 -22.47
C GLU A 381 22.79 -12.45 -22.90
N GLU A 382 21.49 -12.16 -22.77
CA GLU A 382 20.44 -13.10 -23.18
C GLU A 382 20.52 -13.44 -24.67
N ASP A 383 20.23 -14.69 -25.02
CA ASP A 383 20.27 -15.15 -26.39
C ASP A 383 19.10 -16.10 -26.73
N ALA A 384 19.15 -16.67 -27.93
CA ALA A 384 18.10 -17.57 -28.42
C ALA A 384 17.95 -18.86 -27.61
N TYR A 385 18.94 -19.22 -26.79
CA TYR A 385 18.98 -20.46 -26.01
C TYR A 385 18.87 -20.24 -24.51
N LEU A 386 19.15 -19.04 -23.99
CA LEU A 386 19.12 -18.78 -22.55
C LEU A 386 18.73 -17.32 -22.21
N THR A 387 17.76 -17.20 -21.29
CA THR A 387 17.33 -15.93 -20.71
C THR A 387 17.69 -15.87 -19.22
N LYS A 388 17.54 -14.70 -18.60
CA LYS A 388 17.71 -14.48 -17.15
C LYS A 388 16.42 -14.79 -16.36
N ASP A 389 15.42 -15.43 -16.98
CA ASP A 389 14.11 -15.67 -16.37
C ASP A 389 14.19 -16.52 -15.11
N SER A 390 15.07 -17.53 -15.09
CA SER A 390 15.22 -18.39 -13.91
C SER A 390 15.75 -17.61 -12.71
N VAL A 391 16.72 -16.72 -12.89
CA VAL A 391 17.22 -15.84 -11.82
C VAL A 391 16.12 -14.94 -11.30
N ARG A 392 15.40 -14.24 -12.18
CA ARG A 392 14.27 -13.36 -11.82
C ARG A 392 13.15 -14.11 -11.09
N PHE A 393 12.88 -15.34 -11.50
CA PHE A 393 11.91 -16.22 -10.84
C PHE A 393 12.32 -16.54 -9.40
N HIS A 394 13.58 -16.90 -9.18
CA HIS A 394 14.10 -17.22 -7.84
C HIS A 394 14.21 -15.96 -6.96
N GLU A 395 14.61 -14.80 -7.49
CA GLU A 395 14.62 -13.52 -6.76
C GLU A 395 13.23 -13.19 -6.22
N LYS A 396 12.17 -13.36 -7.04
CA LYS A 396 10.78 -13.17 -6.61
C LYS A 396 10.37 -14.10 -5.47
N LEU A 397 10.96 -15.29 -5.38
CA LEU A 397 10.71 -16.26 -4.31
C LEU A 397 11.57 -16.01 -3.06
N GLY A 398 12.39 -14.95 -3.05
CA GLY A 398 13.23 -14.57 -1.92
C GLY A 398 14.62 -15.24 -1.93
N TYR A 399 15.05 -15.81 -3.05
CA TYR A 399 16.41 -16.29 -3.19
C TYR A 399 17.36 -15.13 -3.46
N ARG A 400 18.59 -15.23 -2.95
CA ARG A 400 19.68 -14.30 -3.20
C ARG A 400 20.82 -14.97 -3.95
N MET A 401 21.46 -14.25 -4.86
CA MET A 401 22.66 -14.76 -5.55
C MET A 401 23.88 -14.76 -4.62
N VAL A 402 24.60 -15.89 -4.58
CA VAL A 402 25.74 -16.12 -3.67
C VAL A 402 27.01 -16.56 -4.37
N GLY A 403 26.95 -16.93 -5.65
CA GLY A 403 28.13 -17.28 -6.41
C GLY A 403 27.88 -17.26 -7.91
N GLN A 404 28.94 -17.04 -8.68
CA GLN A 404 28.94 -17.13 -10.13
C GLN A 404 30.17 -17.92 -10.60
N PHE A 405 29.94 -18.85 -11.51
CA PHE A 405 30.94 -19.64 -12.19
C PHE A 405 31.03 -19.15 -13.63
N HIS A 406 32.24 -18.79 -14.07
CA HIS A 406 32.41 -18.14 -15.35
C HIS A 406 32.77 -19.14 -16.46
N GLN A 407 32.06 -19.12 -17.59
CA GLN A 407 32.36 -19.94 -18.77
C GLN A 407 32.58 -21.41 -18.42
N CYS A 408 31.76 -21.93 -17.51
CA CYS A 408 31.93 -23.27 -16.93
C CYS A 408 31.16 -24.35 -17.68
N ALA A 409 30.32 -23.96 -18.64
CA ALA A 409 29.55 -24.89 -19.46
C ALA A 409 29.55 -24.46 -20.93
N TYR A 410 29.63 -25.43 -21.83
CA TYR A 410 29.61 -25.20 -23.28
C TYR A 410 28.39 -25.89 -23.88
N LYS A 411 27.61 -25.20 -24.72
CA LYS A 411 26.47 -25.77 -25.46
C LYS A 411 26.10 -24.86 -26.64
N PHE A 412 25.55 -25.42 -27.73
CA PHE A 412 25.17 -24.67 -28.95
C PHE A 412 26.29 -23.76 -29.51
N GLY A 413 27.55 -24.18 -29.38
CA GLY A 413 28.69 -23.40 -29.86
C GLY A 413 29.05 -22.20 -28.99
N ARG A 414 28.56 -22.14 -27.74
CA ARG A 414 28.71 -20.99 -26.84
C ARG A 414 29.11 -21.44 -25.43
N TRP A 415 29.87 -20.59 -24.74
CA TRP A 415 30.16 -20.74 -23.33
C TRP A 415 29.12 -19.99 -22.50
N TYR A 416 28.59 -20.65 -21.47
CA TYR A 416 27.64 -20.09 -20.51
C TYR A 416 28.25 -20.05 -19.11
N HIS A 417 27.75 -19.13 -18.30
CA HIS A 417 28.04 -19.08 -16.87
C HIS A 417 27.03 -19.92 -16.10
N MET A 418 27.29 -20.11 -14.82
CA MET A 418 26.29 -20.61 -13.86
C MET A 418 26.27 -19.69 -12.66
N VAL A 419 25.12 -19.56 -12.03
CA VAL A 419 24.98 -18.86 -10.75
C VAL A 419 24.41 -19.78 -9.70
N TRP A 420 24.82 -19.54 -8.47
CA TRP A 420 24.23 -20.12 -7.29
C TRP A 420 23.37 -19.08 -6.61
N MET A 421 22.12 -19.46 -6.35
CA MET A 421 21.21 -18.70 -5.53
C MET A 421 20.79 -19.54 -4.33
N GLU A 422 20.60 -18.90 -3.18
CA GLU A 422 20.17 -19.58 -1.96
C GLU A 422 19.00 -18.87 -1.29
N LYS A 423 18.25 -19.63 -0.50
CA LYS A 423 17.24 -19.12 0.43
C LYS A 423 17.28 -19.95 1.71
N GLN A 424 17.12 -19.26 2.84
CA GLN A 424 16.93 -19.90 4.14
C GLN A 424 15.43 -20.02 4.38
N ILE A 425 14.92 -21.25 4.51
CA ILE A 425 13.50 -21.54 4.69
C ILE A 425 13.14 -21.84 6.15
N GLY A 426 14.13 -22.14 7.00
CA GLY A 426 13.95 -22.41 8.42
C GLY A 426 15.11 -21.91 9.29
N PRO A 427 15.00 -21.98 10.63
CA PRO A 427 16.02 -21.50 11.55
C PRO A 427 17.22 -22.47 11.64
N HIS A 428 18.39 -21.95 12.04
CA HIS A 428 19.62 -22.72 12.30
C HIS A 428 19.91 -22.83 13.81
N PRO A 429 19.20 -23.69 14.57
CA PRO A 429 19.48 -23.89 15.99
C PRO A 429 20.86 -24.51 16.23
N GLU A 430 21.38 -24.36 17.46
CA GLU A 430 22.67 -24.96 17.87
C GLU A 430 22.73 -26.48 17.68
N LYS A 431 21.58 -27.16 17.79
CA LYS A 431 21.45 -28.60 17.57
C LYS A 431 20.34 -28.85 16.56
N MET A 432 20.73 -29.29 15.36
CA MET A 432 19.79 -29.66 14.31
C MET A 432 19.14 -31.02 14.61
N PRO A 433 17.80 -31.16 14.50
CA PRO A 433 17.14 -32.46 14.49
C PRO A 433 17.54 -33.24 13.23
N ALA A 434 17.49 -34.57 13.27
CA ALA A 434 17.75 -35.39 12.09
C ALA A 434 16.69 -35.10 11.01
N MET A 435 17.13 -35.10 9.75
CA MET A 435 16.25 -34.91 8.60
C MET A 435 15.34 -36.14 8.42
N VAL A 436 14.04 -35.91 8.16
CA VAL A 436 13.04 -36.96 7.95
C VAL A 436 12.93 -37.29 6.45
N PRO A 437 13.23 -38.53 6.02
CA PRO A 437 13.10 -38.94 4.61
C PRO A 437 11.68 -38.70 4.08
N PHE A 438 11.56 -38.36 2.79
CA PHE A 438 10.28 -37.96 2.20
C PHE A 438 9.18 -39.04 2.32
N GLY A 439 9.54 -40.32 2.17
CA GLY A 439 8.61 -41.44 2.33
C GLY A 439 8.12 -41.68 3.76
N GLU A 440 8.68 -40.99 4.75
CA GLU A 440 8.30 -41.09 6.18
C GLU A 440 7.47 -39.90 6.68
N LEU A 441 7.20 -38.90 5.82
CA LEU A 441 6.36 -37.73 6.11
C LEU A 441 4.86 -37.99 5.96
#